data_AF-A0A7R9QYR6-F1
#
_entry.id   AF-A0A7R9QYR6-F1
#
_cell.length_a   1.000
_cell.length_b   1.000
_cell.length_c   1.000
_cell.angle_alpha   90.00
_cell.angle_beta   90.00
_cell.angle_gamma   90.00
#
_symmetry.space_group_name_H-M   'P 1'
#
loop_
_entity.id
_entity.type
_entity.pdbx_description
1 polymer ?
#
loop_
_entity_poly.entity_id
_entity_poly.type
_entity_poly.pdbx_seq_one_letter_code
_entity_poly.pdbx_strand_id
1 'polypeptide(L)'
;MLRVWGGGVYESDLFYELADELGIMVWQDLMFACAPYPIDPEFLLSVDVEVEQQVRRLQHHPSIAIWAGNNEIELLLTYFFKDQRLKDDYYELFVKHIMTRVDREDSTRPFVTSSPSNGLKDEAFNYSSPQPMDPRWGDIHWYDYGSSLWDWKVYKSAKFVSEYGFLSYPSLESLSEALPDSDLTYPVGPGVRHRNRLRLGMNGTTIIQDSIAKYFKLPAHGGVDRINDLIYLSQIFQAMAIKTETEFYRRNREVDPKTGEGYTMGALYWQLNDIWQAPTWASIEYG
;
A
#
# COMPACT_ATOMS: atom_id res chain seq x y z
N MET A 1 -9.88 6.13 -7.98
CA MET A 1 -8.81 6.86 -7.28
C MET A 1 -7.58 5.99 -7.32
N LEU A 2 -6.43 6.58 -7.58
CA LEU A 2 -5.11 5.95 -7.46
C LEU A 2 -4.33 6.62 -6.34
N ARG A 3 -3.54 5.86 -5.60
CA ARG A 3 -2.56 6.41 -4.66
C ARG A 3 -1.18 6.28 -5.28
N VAL A 4 -0.53 7.41 -5.55
CA VAL A 4 0.87 7.43 -5.97
C VAL A 4 1.71 7.25 -4.70
N TRP A 5 2.13 6.01 -4.46
CA TRP A 5 2.76 5.57 -3.22
C TRP A 5 4.16 6.18 -3.02
N GLY A 6 4.45 6.62 -1.78
CA GLY A 6 5.63 7.42 -1.45
C GLY A 6 7.00 6.75 -1.57
N GLY A 7 7.11 5.47 -1.89
CA GLY A 7 8.42 4.87 -2.23
C GLY A 7 8.61 4.64 -3.73
N GLY A 8 7.70 5.17 -4.56
CA GLY A 8 7.84 5.25 -6.00
C GLY A 8 8.56 6.53 -6.42
N VAL A 9 7.99 7.22 -7.41
CA VAL A 9 8.45 8.53 -7.88
C VAL A 9 7.26 9.47 -8.01
N TYR A 10 7.50 10.79 -8.00
CA TYR A 10 6.52 11.72 -8.56
C TYR A 10 6.36 11.39 -10.04
N GLU A 11 5.12 11.13 -10.47
CA GLU A 11 4.88 10.61 -11.81
C GLU A 11 5.15 11.67 -12.90
N SER A 12 5.18 11.19 -14.15
CA SER A 12 5.31 12.06 -15.33
C SER A 12 4.13 13.01 -15.48
N ASP A 13 4.30 14.16 -16.16
CA ASP A 13 3.21 15.10 -16.42
C ASP A 13 2.02 14.41 -17.13
N LEU A 14 2.33 13.53 -18.10
CA LEU A 14 1.33 12.74 -18.83
C LEU A 14 0.45 11.88 -17.91
N PHE A 15 0.98 11.36 -16.79
CA PHE A 15 0.18 10.59 -15.84
C PHE A 15 -0.94 11.45 -15.23
N TYR A 16 -0.60 12.66 -14.78
CA TYR A 16 -1.56 13.55 -14.15
C TYR A 16 -2.52 14.16 -15.17
N GLU A 17 -2.05 14.47 -16.38
CA GLU A 17 -2.91 14.87 -17.51
C GLU A 17 -3.96 13.79 -17.81
N LEU A 18 -3.56 12.52 -17.89
CA LEU A 18 -4.49 11.40 -18.10
C LEU A 18 -5.44 11.20 -16.91
N ALA A 19 -4.96 11.38 -15.68
CA ALA A 19 -5.79 11.30 -14.49
C ALA A 19 -6.88 12.41 -14.49
N ASP A 20 -6.52 13.62 -14.91
CA ASP A 20 -7.45 14.74 -15.07
C ASP A 20 -8.50 14.43 -16.16
N GLU A 21 -8.06 14.00 -17.34
CA GLU A 21 -8.93 13.71 -18.49
C GLU A 21 -9.91 12.56 -18.20
N LEU A 22 -9.45 11.52 -17.51
CA LEU A 22 -10.23 10.32 -17.21
C LEU A 22 -11.06 10.45 -15.92
N GLY A 23 -10.91 11.55 -15.16
CA GLY A 23 -11.60 11.75 -13.88
C GLY A 23 -11.14 10.78 -12.78
N ILE A 24 -9.85 10.40 -12.79
CA ILE A 24 -9.25 9.53 -11.78
C ILE A 24 -8.65 10.41 -10.68
N MET A 25 -9.28 10.42 -9.50
CA MET A 25 -8.68 11.10 -8.35
C MET A 25 -7.33 10.49 -7.96
N VAL A 26 -6.39 11.32 -7.53
CA VAL A 26 -5.04 10.96 -7.08
C VAL A 26 -4.89 11.31 -5.60
N TRP A 27 -4.52 10.32 -4.80
CA TRP A 27 -3.91 10.53 -3.48
C TRP A 27 -2.40 10.58 -3.69
N GLN A 28 -1.80 11.75 -3.47
CA GLN A 28 -0.39 11.97 -3.77
C GLN A 28 0.45 11.94 -2.48
N ASP A 29 1.16 10.84 -2.26
CA ASP A 29 2.23 10.85 -1.26
C ASP A 29 3.41 11.69 -1.76
N LEU A 30 4.16 12.30 -0.86
CA LEU A 30 5.53 12.73 -1.13
C LEU A 30 6.47 11.51 -1.03
N MET A 31 7.67 11.61 -1.61
CA MET A 31 8.53 10.44 -1.87
C MET A 31 9.33 9.97 -0.64
N PHE A 32 8.61 9.74 0.46
CA PHE A 32 9.10 9.20 1.72
C PHE A 32 8.30 7.94 2.09
N ALA A 33 8.98 6.83 2.36
CA ALA A 33 8.30 5.57 2.68
C ALA A 33 9.11 4.65 3.60
N CYS A 34 8.42 4.09 4.59
CA CYS A 34 8.85 2.95 5.41
C CYS A 34 10.24 3.07 6.08
N ALA A 35 10.75 4.30 6.29
CA ALA A 35 12.06 4.54 6.88
C ALA A 35 12.10 5.87 7.64
N PRO A 36 12.91 6.00 8.70
CA PRO A 36 13.25 7.30 9.25
C PRO A 36 14.24 8.02 8.32
N TYR A 37 14.14 9.35 8.26
CA TYR A 37 14.99 10.21 7.43
C TYR A 37 15.82 11.15 8.32
N PRO A 38 17.00 11.59 7.87
CA PRO A 38 17.82 12.54 8.62
C PRO A 38 17.18 13.93 8.66
N ILE A 39 17.66 14.78 9.58
CA ILE A 39 17.21 16.17 9.77
C ILE A 39 18.39 17.16 9.74
N ASP A 40 19.52 16.77 9.15
CA ASP A 40 20.61 17.71 8.98
C ASP A 40 20.21 18.85 8.01
N PRO A 41 20.78 20.06 8.17
CA PRO A 41 20.33 21.22 7.39
C PRO A 41 20.46 21.07 5.87
N GLU A 42 21.41 20.28 5.38
CA GLU A 42 21.60 20.05 3.95
C GLU A 42 20.47 19.16 3.40
N PHE A 43 20.13 18.09 4.11
CA PHE A 43 19.00 17.25 3.78
C PHE A 43 17.67 18.04 3.80
N LEU A 44 17.41 18.79 4.87
CA LEU A 44 16.17 19.59 4.98
C LEU A 44 16.05 20.62 3.86
N LEU A 45 17.16 21.27 3.46
CA LEU A 45 17.16 22.19 2.33
C LEU A 45 16.84 21.46 1.01
N SER A 46 17.41 20.26 0.81
CA SER A 46 17.11 19.44 -0.37
C SER A 46 15.62 19.06 -0.43
N VAL A 47 15.04 18.65 0.71
CA VAL A 47 13.61 18.32 0.81
C VAL A 47 12.74 19.54 0.53
N ASP A 48 13.06 20.70 1.11
CA ASP A 48 12.31 21.94 0.88
C ASP A 48 12.26 22.31 -0.62
N VAL A 49 13.40 22.18 -1.32
CA VAL A 49 13.49 22.43 -2.77
C VAL A 49 12.67 21.41 -3.56
N GLU A 50 12.77 20.13 -3.22
CA GLU A 50 11.99 19.06 -3.86
C GLU A 50 10.48 19.31 -3.71
N VAL A 51 10.00 19.51 -2.49
CA VAL A 51 8.58 19.69 -2.20
C VAL A 51 8.04 20.97 -2.85
N GLU A 52 8.79 22.09 -2.79
CA GLU A 52 8.40 23.33 -3.47
C GLU A 52 8.23 23.13 -4.98
N GLN A 53 9.19 22.46 -5.63
CA GLN A 53 9.14 22.21 -7.07
C GLN A 53 7.99 21.28 -7.45
N GLN A 54 7.79 20.19 -6.70
CA GLN A 54 6.77 19.19 -7.01
C GLN A 54 5.36 19.70 -6.76
N VAL A 55 5.11 20.39 -5.64
CA VAL A 55 3.78 20.95 -5.37
C VAL A 55 3.43 22.00 -6.41
N ARG A 56 4.36 22.92 -6.76
CA ARG A 56 4.11 23.90 -7.84
C ARG A 56 3.85 23.24 -9.19
N ARG A 57 4.59 22.19 -9.53
CA ARG A 57 4.38 21.43 -10.76
C ARG A 57 3.00 20.80 -10.78
N LEU A 58 2.52 20.28 -9.66
CA LEU A 58 1.38 19.36 -9.65
C LEU A 58 0.05 19.95 -9.16
N GLN A 59 0.06 21.02 -8.35
CA GLN A 59 -1.13 21.58 -7.70
C GLN A 59 -2.25 22.04 -8.64
N HIS A 60 -1.95 22.25 -9.93
CA HIS A 60 -2.93 22.67 -10.90
C HIS A 60 -3.76 21.50 -11.46
N HIS A 61 -3.35 20.25 -11.21
CA HIS A 61 -4.10 19.05 -11.62
C HIS A 61 -5.32 18.82 -10.72
N PRO A 62 -6.56 18.91 -11.23
CA PRO A 62 -7.77 18.63 -10.46
C PRO A 62 -7.89 17.18 -10.00
N SER A 63 -7.17 16.25 -10.63
CA SER A 63 -7.13 14.85 -10.19
C SER A 63 -6.57 14.71 -8.78
N ILE A 64 -5.56 15.51 -8.39
CA ILE A 64 -5.00 15.45 -7.04
C ILE A 64 -6.06 15.89 -6.03
N ALA A 65 -6.45 14.98 -5.15
CA ALA A 65 -7.50 15.19 -4.15
C ALA A 65 -6.94 15.42 -2.75
N ILE A 66 -5.75 14.90 -2.46
CA ILE A 66 -5.10 14.95 -1.15
C ILE A 66 -3.58 14.83 -1.30
N TRP A 67 -2.85 15.56 -0.46
CA TRP A 67 -1.42 15.41 -0.27
C TRP A 67 -1.14 14.56 0.99
N ALA A 68 -0.17 13.65 0.91
CA ALA A 68 0.27 12.86 2.04
C ALA A 68 1.78 12.99 2.25
N GLY A 69 2.22 13.17 3.50
CA GLY A 69 3.64 13.42 3.80
C GLY A 69 4.53 12.19 3.58
N ASN A 70 4.04 10.99 3.87
CA ASN A 70 4.79 9.74 3.70
C ASN A 70 3.90 8.49 3.75
N ASN A 71 4.52 7.34 3.46
CA ASN A 71 3.98 6.02 3.70
C ASN A 71 4.54 5.37 4.99
N GLU A 72 3.66 5.02 5.91
CA GLU A 72 3.85 4.18 7.11
C GLU A 72 4.92 4.62 8.12
N ILE A 73 5.49 5.82 8.02
CA ILE A 73 6.59 6.19 8.92
C ILE A 73 6.05 6.41 10.34
N GLU A 74 4.87 7.03 10.51
CA GLU A 74 4.23 7.16 11.83
C GLU A 74 3.95 5.78 12.46
N LEU A 75 3.44 4.84 11.66
CA LEU A 75 3.20 3.45 12.05
C LEU A 75 4.48 2.77 12.53
N LEU A 76 5.56 2.90 11.77
CA LEU A 76 6.85 2.28 12.10
C LEU A 76 7.47 2.86 13.37
N LEU A 77 7.40 4.18 13.55
CA LEU A 77 7.89 4.86 14.75
C LEU A 77 7.15 4.38 16.01
N THR A 78 5.83 4.21 15.90
CA THR A 78 4.99 3.80 17.02
C THR A 78 5.15 2.32 17.38
N TYR A 79 5.16 1.41 16.39
CA TYR A 79 5.14 -0.03 16.67
C TYR A 79 6.51 -0.71 16.65
N PHE A 80 7.47 -0.22 15.86
CA PHE A 80 8.73 -0.93 15.61
C PHE A 80 9.95 -0.22 16.20
N PHE A 81 10.15 1.08 15.96
CA PHE A 81 11.37 1.76 16.40
C PHE A 81 11.36 2.17 17.87
N LYS A 82 10.23 2.72 18.37
CA LYS A 82 10.06 3.10 19.78
C LYS A 82 11.17 4.01 20.34
N ASP A 83 11.69 4.92 19.51
CA ASP A 83 12.72 5.91 19.86
C ASP A 83 12.11 7.31 19.84
N GLN A 84 12.21 8.05 20.95
CA GLN A 84 11.68 9.42 21.05
C GLN A 84 12.41 10.38 20.12
N ARG A 85 13.73 10.21 19.93
CA ARG A 85 14.50 11.07 19.03
C ARG A 85 13.97 10.98 17.61
N LEU A 86 13.66 9.77 17.14
CA LEU A 86 13.11 9.58 15.79
C LEU A 86 11.71 10.19 15.63
N LYS A 87 10.92 10.28 16.72
CA LYS A 87 9.63 10.98 16.70
C LYS A 87 9.80 12.50 16.63
N ASP A 88 10.79 13.03 17.33
CA ASP A 88 11.13 14.45 17.28
C ASP A 88 11.66 14.82 15.88
N ASP A 89 12.52 13.97 15.30
CA ASP A 89 13.03 14.10 13.92
C ASP A 89 11.87 14.05 12.89
N TYR A 90 10.91 13.14 13.09
CA TYR A 90 9.70 13.04 12.27
C TYR A 90 8.85 14.31 12.32
N TYR A 91 8.64 14.87 13.52
CA TYR A 91 7.88 16.11 13.67
C TYR A 91 8.59 17.29 12.99
N GLU A 92 9.92 17.38 13.11
CA GLU A 92 10.70 18.40 12.43
C GLU A 92 10.52 18.30 10.89
N LEU A 93 10.71 17.10 10.32
CA LEU A 93 10.65 16.90 8.88
C LEU A 93 9.22 17.00 8.31
N PHE A 94 8.28 16.22 8.83
CA PHE A 94 6.97 16.07 8.18
C PHE A 94 5.99 17.19 8.53
N VAL A 95 6.12 17.79 9.72
CA VAL A 95 5.20 18.83 10.19
C VAL A 95 5.79 20.22 9.98
N LYS A 96 6.98 20.51 10.54
CA LYS A 96 7.53 21.87 10.44
C LYS A 96 8.02 22.20 9.04
N HIS A 97 8.63 21.25 8.34
CA HIS A 97 9.13 21.44 6.98
C HIS A 97 8.08 21.13 5.93
N ILE A 98 7.75 19.84 5.75
CA ILE A 98 6.94 19.37 4.62
C ILE A 98 5.52 19.93 4.64
N MET A 99 4.76 19.74 5.72
CA MET A 99 3.37 20.24 5.80
C MET A 99 3.31 21.76 5.60
N THR A 100 4.18 22.51 6.29
CA THR A 100 4.28 23.97 6.13
C THR A 100 4.64 24.37 4.69
N ARG A 101 5.51 23.60 4.02
CA ARG A 101 5.90 23.87 2.64
C ARG A 101 4.75 23.62 1.67
N VAL A 102 4.04 22.50 1.83
CA VAL A 102 2.85 22.18 1.01
C VAL A 102 1.79 23.26 1.20
N ASP A 103 1.44 23.63 2.44
CA ASP A 103 0.40 24.64 2.73
C ASP A 103 0.70 26.02 2.12
N ARG A 104 1.98 26.40 2.03
CA ARG A 104 2.41 27.65 1.38
C ARG A 104 2.17 27.65 -0.13
N GLU A 105 2.32 26.50 -0.78
CA GLU A 105 2.18 26.38 -2.23
C GLU A 105 0.73 26.06 -2.61
N ASP A 106 0.12 25.07 -1.95
CA ASP A 106 -1.26 24.61 -2.16
C ASP A 106 -2.02 24.44 -0.83
N SER A 107 -2.78 25.46 -0.45
CA SER A 107 -3.72 25.41 0.68
C SER A 107 -5.15 25.05 0.26
N THR A 108 -5.37 24.63 -0.99
CA THR A 108 -6.71 24.30 -1.51
C THR A 108 -7.12 22.85 -1.26
N ARG A 109 -6.17 21.99 -0.88
CA ARG A 109 -6.34 20.55 -0.67
C ARG A 109 -5.96 20.13 0.75
N PRO A 110 -6.56 19.07 1.29
CA PRO A 110 -6.14 18.52 2.57
C PRO A 110 -4.73 17.93 2.49
N PHE A 111 -4.04 17.97 3.63
CA PHE A 111 -2.76 17.30 3.85
C PHE A 111 -2.87 16.33 5.03
N VAL A 112 -2.35 15.11 4.88
CA VAL A 112 -2.16 14.15 5.98
C VAL A 112 -0.67 13.89 6.16
N THR A 113 -0.19 13.81 7.40
CA THR A 113 1.25 13.65 7.67
C THR A 113 1.79 12.27 7.27
N SER A 114 0.97 11.22 7.37
CA SER A 114 1.31 9.82 7.06
C SER A 114 0.08 9.08 6.54
N SER A 115 0.30 7.98 5.83
CA SER A 115 -0.69 6.95 5.52
C SER A 115 -0.15 5.60 6.01
N PRO A 116 -0.78 4.93 6.99
CA PRO A 116 -2.01 5.32 7.67
C PRO A 116 -1.76 6.44 8.70
N SER A 117 -2.83 7.18 9.03
CA SER A 117 -2.88 8.14 10.13
C SER A 117 -4.31 8.28 10.68
N ASN A 118 -4.48 8.98 11.79
CA ASN A 118 -5.81 9.38 12.30
C ASN A 118 -6.24 10.78 11.82
N GLY A 119 -5.52 11.38 10.88
CA GLY A 119 -5.77 12.72 10.37
C GLY A 119 -5.66 13.79 11.46
N LEU A 120 -6.65 14.69 11.54
CA LEU A 120 -6.66 15.80 12.51
C LEU A 120 -6.53 15.36 13.97
N LYS A 121 -6.88 14.11 14.31
CA LYS A 121 -6.71 13.60 15.67
C LYS A 121 -5.23 13.50 16.07
N ASP A 122 -4.32 13.34 15.12
CA ASP A 122 -2.89 13.21 15.41
C ASP A 122 -2.27 14.54 15.86
N GLU A 123 -2.90 15.68 15.62
CA GLU A 123 -2.47 16.99 16.15
C GLU A 123 -2.34 16.97 17.68
N ALA A 124 -3.27 16.31 18.37
CA ALA A 124 -3.25 16.17 19.82
C ALA A 124 -2.06 15.34 20.35
N PHE A 125 -1.36 14.65 19.45
CA PHE A 125 -0.22 13.78 19.74
C PHE A 125 1.06 14.24 19.02
N ASN A 126 1.12 15.50 18.57
CA ASN A 126 2.22 16.02 17.75
C ASN A 126 2.52 15.11 16.56
N TYR A 127 1.48 14.62 15.88
CA TYR A 127 1.58 13.75 14.71
C TYR A 127 2.37 12.44 14.97
N SER A 128 2.35 11.96 16.20
CA SER A 128 2.92 10.68 16.64
C SER A 128 1.90 9.92 17.49
N SER A 129 0.78 9.51 16.88
CA SER A 129 -0.28 8.82 17.60
C SER A 129 0.18 7.51 18.22
N PRO A 130 -0.30 7.18 19.44
CA PRO A 130 -0.07 5.86 20.02
C PRO A 130 -0.82 4.73 19.29
N GLN A 131 -1.79 5.08 18.43
CA GLN A 131 -2.59 4.15 17.63
C GLN A 131 -2.80 4.73 16.22
N PRO A 132 -1.78 4.73 15.34
CA PRO A 132 -1.86 5.30 13.99
C PRO A 132 -2.78 4.52 13.04
N MET A 133 -3.27 3.34 13.45
CA MET A 133 -4.29 2.56 12.75
C MET A 133 -5.58 2.44 13.57
N ASP A 134 -6.00 3.48 14.29
CA ASP A 134 -7.25 3.46 15.05
C ASP A 134 -8.44 3.50 14.07
N PRO A 135 -9.24 2.42 13.95
CA PRO A 135 -10.28 2.30 12.93
C PRO A 135 -11.40 3.35 13.03
N ARG A 136 -11.45 4.09 14.15
CA ARG A 136 -12.43 5.13 14.41
C ARG A 136 -12.06 6.47 13.74
N TRP A 137 -10.84 6.62 13.25
CA TRP A 137 -10.29 7.86 12.69
C TRP A 137 -9.47 7.58 11.41
N GLY A 138 -9.24 8.63 10.62
CA GLY A 138 -8.38 8.61 9.43
C GLY A 138 -8.49 7.36 8.55
N ASP A 139 -7.35 6.76 8.25
CA ASP A 139 -7.22 5.60 7.39
C ASP A 139 -6.39 4.48 8.03
N ILE A 140 -6.52 3.24 7.53
CA ILE A 140 -5.75 2.09 7.97
C ILE A 140 -5.13 1.34 6.80
N HIS A 141 -4.03 0.64 7.08
CA HIS A 141 -3.47 -0.41 6.23
C HIS A 141 -3.75 -1.76 6.86
N TRP A 142 -4.34 -2.71 6.12
CA TRP A 142 -4.75 -4.00 6.67
C TRP A 142 -4.28 -5.18 5.80
N TYR A 143 -3.43 -6.02 6.38
CA TYR A 143 -2.94 -7.24 5.75
C TYR A 143 -3.10 -8.42 6.71
N ASP A 144 -3.70 -9.52 6.24
CA ASP A 144 -3.84 -10.76 6.98
C ASP A 144 -3.51 -11.95 6.07
N TYR A 145 -2.58 -12.80 6.50
CA TYR A 145 -2.11 -13.97 5.78
C TYR A 145 -2.44 -15.29 6.50
N GLY A 146 -3.02 -15.21 7.71
CA GLY A 146 -3.32 -16.36 8.56
C GLY A 146 -4.79 -16.76 8.52
N SER A 147 -5.69 -15.78 8.39
CA SER A 147 -7.14 -15.98 8.42
C SER A 147 -7.72 -16.59 7.13
N SER A 148 -8.99 -16.96 7.20
CA SER A 148 -9.75 -17.45 6.05
C SER A 148 -10.30 -16.26 5.26
N LEU A 149 -9.55 -15.74 4.28
CA LEU A 149 -9.89 -14.49 3.58
C LEU A 149 -11.14 -14.55 2.67
N TRP A 150 -11.89 -15.66 2.64
CA TRP A 150 -13.23 -15.66 2.05
C TRP A 150 -14.33 -15.48 3.10
N ASP A 151 -13.98 -15.40 4.39
CA ASP A 151 -14.88 -15.01 5.47
C ASP A 151 -14.72 -13.51 5.75
N TRP A 152 -15.72 -12.72 5.36
CA TRP A 152 -15.71 -11.28 5.53
C TRP A 152 -15.56 -10.82 6.99
N LYS A 153 -15.84 -11.68 7.97
CA LYS A 153 -15.78 -11.33 9.40
C LYS A 153 -14.37 -11.07 9.91
N VAL A 154 -13.35 -11.43 9.14
CA VAL A 154 -11.94 -11.25 9.52
C VAL A 154 -11.46 -9.82 9.25
N TYR A 155 -12.15 -9.09 8.39
CA TYR A 155 -11.74 -7.75 7.96
C TYR A 155 -12.08 -6.67 8.99
N LYS A 156 -11.21 -5.67 9.07
CA LYS A 156 -11.35 -4.54 10.00
C LYS A 156 -12.33 -3.50 9.48
N SER A 157 -13.33 -3.17 10.29
CA SER A 157 -14.23 -2.06 10.05
C SER A 157 -13.51 -0.74 10.34
N ALA A 158 -13.35 0.16 9.35
CA ALA A 158 -12.62 1.42 9.49
C ALA A 158 -13.24 2.57 8.67
N LYS A 159 -12.81 3.82 8.89
CA LYS A 159 -13.29 5.00 8.14
C LYS A 159 -12.80 5.02 6.70
N PHE A 160 -11.55 4.66 6.45
CA PHE A 160 -10.96 4.53 5.12
C PHE A 160 -9.91 3.42 5.16
N VAL A 161 -9.81 2.61 4.11
CA VAL A 161 -8.76 1.59 3.98
C VAL A 161 -7.93 1.93 2.74
N SER A 162 -6.75 2.50 2.96
CA SER A 162 -5.85 3.03 1.94
C SER A 162 -4.85 2.00 1.44
N GLU A 163 -4.70 0.88 2.15
CA GLU A 163 -4.01 -0.32 1.68
C GLU A 163 -4.64 -1.59 2.25
N TYR A 164 -4.82 -2.59 1.41
CA TYR A 164 -5.11 -3.98 1.76
C TYR A 164 -4.83 -4.88 0.57
N GLY A 165 -4.30 -6.07 0.79
CA GLY A 165 -3.83 -6.89 -0.33
C GLY A 165 -3.61 -8.35 0.01
N PHE A 166 -3.68 -9.19 -1.03
CA PHE A 166 -3.13 -10.54 -1.00
C PHE A 166 -2.24 -10.77 -2.23
N LEU A 167 -1.19 -11.58 -2.07
CA LEU A 167 -0.23 -11.84 -3.13
C LEU A 167 -0.65 -12.99 -4.07
N SER A 168 -0.24 -12.94 -5.34
CA SER A 168 -0.37 -14.00 -6.32
C SER A 168 0.87 -14.10 -7.20
N TYR A 169 0.94 -15.10 -8.08
CA TYR A 169 1.94 -15.14 -9.14
C TYR A 169 1.41 -14.45 -10.40
N PRO A 170 2.28 -13.78 -11.19
CA PRO A 170 1.95 -13.40 -12.55
C PRO A 170 1.81 -14.66 -13.42
N SER A 171 1.25 -14.48 -14.61
CA SER A 171 1.02 -15.52 -15.60
C SER A 171 2.29 -16.30 -15.92
N LEU A 172 2.09 -17.54 -16.41
CA LEU A 172 3.20 -18.36 -16.87
C LEU A 172 3.93 -17.67 -18.04
N GLU A 173 3.17 -17.00 -18.90
CA GLU A 173 3.65 -16.20 -20.01
C GLU A 173 4.63 -15.12 -19.52
N SER A 174 4.23 -14.28 -18.57
CA SER A 174 5.09 -13.24 -17.98
C SER A 174 6.36 -13.84 -17.36
N LEU A 175 6.25 -14.94 -16.61
CA LEU A 175 7.41 -15.61 -16.03
C LEU A 175 8.36 -16.19 -17.10
N SER A 176 7.81 -16.72 -18.20
CA SER A 176 8.59 -17.35 -19.28
C SER A 176 9.45 -16.36 -20.06
N GLU A 177 9.08 -15.08 -20.09
CA GLU A 177 9.92 -14.03 -20.69
C GLU A 177 11.17 -13.74 -19.86
N ALA A 178 11.13 -14.05 -18.56
CA ALA A 178 12.12 -13.61 -17.59
C ALA A 178 12.92 -14.76 -16.95
N LEU A 179 12.59 -16.01 -17.26
CA LEU A 179 13.16 -17.23 -16.67
C LEU A 179 13.29 -18.36 -17.70
N PRO A 180 14.31 -19.22 -17.60
CA PRO A 180 14.39 -20.43 -18.40
C PRO A 180 13.35 -21.47 -17.97
N ASP A 181 12.94 -22.36 -18.88
CA ASP A 181 12.00 -23.47 -18.60
C ASP A 181 12.41 -24.32 -17.39
N SER A 182 13.71 -24.44 -17.11
CA SER A 182 14.24 -25.17 -15.95
C SER A 182 13.81 -24.58 -14.61
N ASP A 183 13.44 -23.30 -14.56
CA ASP A 183 12.92 -22.63 -13.36
C ASP A 183 11.39 -22.69 -13.24
N LEU A 184 10.68 -23.08 -14.31
CA LEU A 184 9.22 -23.19 -14.36
C LEU A 184 8.74 -24.56 -13.87
N THR A 185 9.04 -24.87 -12.60
CA THR A 185 8.76 -26.19 -11.99
C THR A 185 7.95 -26.07 -10.71
N TYR A 186 7.13 -27.08 -10.39
CA TYR A 186 6.31 -27.09 -9.17
C TYR A 186 7.11 -27.53 -7.93
N PRO A 187 6.88 -26.94 -6.74
CA PRO A 187 5.96 -25.83 -6.47
C PRO A 187 6.43 -24.51 -7.07
N VAL A 188 7.73 -24.23 -7.01
CA VAL A 188 8.38 -23.10 -7.67
C VAL A 188 9.86 -23.41 -7.83
N GLY A 189 10.46 -23.18 -9.00
CA GLY A 189 11.89 -23.36 -9.24
C GLY A 189 12.78 -22.29 -8.58
N PRO A 190 14.12 -22.46 -8.59
CA PRO A 190 15.07 -21.51 -8.01
C PRO A 190 14.87 -20.06 -8.47
N GLY A 191 14.69 -19.82 -9.77
CA GLY A 191 14.45 -18.48 -10.31
C GLY A 191 13.17 -17.83 -9.80
N VAL A 192 12.05 -18.58 -9.83
CA VAL A 192 10.76 -18.11 -9.28
C VAL A 192 10.87 -17.82 -7.78
N ARG A 193 11.55 -18.67 -7.01
CA ARG A 193 11.81 -18.45 -5.57
C ARG A 193 12.65 -17.21 -5.31
N HIS A 194 13.68 -16.97 -6.12
CA HIS A 194 14.53 -15.78 -5.98
C HIS A 194 13.73 -14.49 -6.19
N ARG A 195 12.77 -14.51 -7.14
CA ARG A 195 11.91 -13.37 -7.46
C ARG A 195 10.89 -13.06 -6.36
N ASN A 196 10.54 -14.01 -5.49
CA ASN A 196 9.67 -13.74 -4.35
C ASN A 196 10.38 -12.87 -3.29
N ARG A 197 9.94 -11.61 -3.16
CA ARG A 197 10.52 -10.61 -2.24
C ARG A 197 9.74 -10.45 -0.93
N LEU A 198 8.62 -11.14 -0.73
CA LEU A 198 7.91 -11.10 0.55
C LEU A 198 8.74 -11.79 1.64
N ARG A 199 9.00 -11.07 2.75
CA ARG A 199 9.81 -11.51 3.90
C ARG A 199 9.14 -11.11 5.22
N LEU A 200 7.95 -11.65 5.49
CA LEU A 200 7.19 -11.41 6.73
C LEU A 200 7.23 -12.64 7.65
N GLY A 201 8.42 -13.06 8.08
CA GLY A 201 8.60 -14.26 8.92
C GLY A 201 8.30 -15.60 8.23
N MET A 202 7.58 -15.58 7.11
CA MET A 202 7.35 -16.69 6.19
C MET A 202 7.66 -16.27 4.74
N ASN A 203 8.03 -17.23 3.91
CA ASN A 203 8.15 -17.03 2.47
C ASN A 203 6.76 -16.83 1.84
N GLY A 204 6.62 -15.89 0.91
CA GLY A 204 5.37 -15.64 0.19
C GLY A 204 4.80 -16.87 -0.52
N THR A 205 5.65 -17.77 -1.03
CA THR A 205 5.17 -19.06 -1.61
C THR A 205 4.39 -19.88 -0.58
N THR A 206 4.86 -19.95 0.67
CA THR A 206 4.18 -20.66 1.75
C THR A 206 2.84 -20.02 2.07
N ILE A 207 2.79 -18.68 2.15
CA ILE A 207 1.54 -17.94 2.38
C ILE A 207 0.50 -18.26 1.29
N ILE A 208 0.91 -18.24 0.02
CA ILE A 208 0.04 -18.57 -1.12
C ILE A 208 -0.48 -20.01 -0.98
N GLN A 209 0.42 -20.98 -0.80
CA GLN A 209 0.04 -22.39 -0.73
C GLN A 209 -0.88 -22.69 0.46
N ASP A 210 -0.56 -22.20 1.65
CA ASP A 210 -1.38 -22.41 2.85
C ASP A 210 -2.77 -21.79 2.70
N SER A 211 -2.85 -20.64 2.03
CA SER A 211 -4.12 -19.95 1.77
C SER A 211 -4.97 -20.67 0.73
N ILE A 212 -4.37 -21.13 -0.36
CA ILE A 212 -5.06 -21.96 -1.37
C ILE A 212 -5.55 -23.27 -0.74
N ALA A 213 -4.73 -23.91 0.09
CA ALA A 213 -5.04 -25.21 0.72
C ALA A 213 -6.27 -25.18 1.65
N LYS A 214 -6.73 -24.00 2.08
CA LYS A 214 -7.98 -23.84 2.86
C LYS A 214 -9.23 -24.13 2.02
N TYR A 215 -9.15 -23.98 0.69
CA TYR A 215 -10.31 -24.04 -0.21
C TYR A 215 -10.14 -25.01 -1.38
N PHE A 216 -8.90 -25.29 -1.77
CA PHE A 216 -8.57 -26.11 -2.93
C PHE A 216 -7.54 -27.18 -2.61
N LYS A 217 -7.47 -28.21 -3.46
CA LYS A 217 -6.43 -29.24 -3.38
C LYS A 217 -5.23 -28.83 -4.22
N LEU A 218 -4.06 -28.73 -3.59
CA LEU A 218 -2.81 -28.48 -4.29
C LEU A 218 -2.23 -29.76 -4.90
N PRO A 219 -1.51 -29.68 -6.03
CA PRO A 219 -0.76 -30.81 -6.58
C PRO A 219 0.30 -31.35 -5.60
N ALA A 220 0.63 -32.64 -5.69
CA ALA A 220 1.70 -33.22 -4.89
C ALA A 220 3.10 -32.96 -5.49
N HIS A 221 3.23 -33.03 -6.82
CA HIS A 221 4.48 -32.86 -7.57
C HIS A 221 4.18 -32.59 -9.06
N GLY A 222 5.13 -31.99 -9.79
CA GLY A 222 5.13 -31.94 -11.26
C GLY A 222 6.00 -30.84 -11.87
N GLY A 223 5.88 -30.67 -13.18
CA GLY A 223 6.62 -29.66 -13.96
C GLY A 223 5.77 -28.43 -14.29
N VAL A 224 5.93 -27.91 -15.51
CA VAL A 224 5.30 -26.68 -16.02
C VAL A 224 3.78 -26.69 -15.83
N ASP A 225 3.09 -27.78 -16.16
CA ASP A 225 1.63 -27.87 -15.98
C ASP A 225 1.18 -27.65 -14.52
N ARG A 226 1.96 -28.15 -13.55
CA ARG A 226 1.59 -28.07 -12.13
C ARG A 226 1.92 -26.72 -11.52
N ILE A 227 2.99 -26.05 -11.97
CA ILE A 227 3.22 -24.65 -11.57
C ILE A 227 2.16 -23.74 -12.21
N ASN A 228 1.71 -24.02 -13.43
CA ASN A 228 0.61 -23.27 -14.04
C ASN A 228 -0.70 -23.39 -13.25
N ASP A 229 -1.02 -24.59 -12.74
CA ASP A 229 -2.14 -24.77 -11.81
C ASP A 229 -1.98 -23.94 -10.52
N LEU A 230 -0.76 -23.88 -9.96
CA LEU A 230 -0.48 -23.06 -8.77
C LEU A 230 -0.65 -21.57 -9.06
N ILE A 231 -0.16 -21.09 -10.21
CA ILE A 231 -0.32 -19.70 -10.66
C ILE A 231 -1.80 -19.37 -10.76
N TYR A 232 -2.56 -20.17 -11.51
CA TYR A 232 -4.00 -20.01 -11.67
C TYR A 232 -4.73 -19.98 -10.32
N LEU A 233 -4.46 -20.95 -9.44
CA LEU A 233 -5.10 -21.01 -8.12
C LEU A 233 -4.71 -19.82 -7.23
N SER A 234 -3.49 -19.31 -7.35
CA SER A 234 -3.05 -18.11 -6.61
C SER A 234 -3.82 -16.86 -7.04
N GLN A 235 -4.06 -16.70 -8.35
CA GLN A 235 -4.83 -15.59 -8.90
C GLN A 235 -6.32 -15.71 -8.53
N ILE A 236 -6.90 -16.92 -8.57
CA ILE A 236 -8.27 -17.16 -8.10
C ILE A 236 -8.40 -16.83 -6.60
N PHE A 237 -7.43 -17.25 -5.79
CA PHE A 237 -7.46 -16.95 -4.36
C PHE A 237 -7.37 -15.45 -4.10
N GLN A 238 -6.41 -14.75 -4.72
CA GLN A 238 -6.25 -13.29 -4.61
C GLN A 238 -7.55 -12.59 -5.04
N ALA A 239 -8.10 -12.91 -6.21
CA ALA A 239 -9.32 -12.29 -6.73
C ALA A 239 -10.50 -12.46 -5.76
N MET A 240 -10.67 -13.64 -5.17
CA MET A 240 -11.75 -13.90 -4.22
C MET A 240 -11.52 -13.24 -2.85
N ALA A 241 -10.28 -13.16 -2.38
CA ALA A 241 -9.93 -12.45 -1.14
C ALA A 241 -10.21 -10.94 -1.30
N ILE A 242 -9.67 -10.30 -2.34
CA ILE A 242 -9.88 -8.88 -2.61
C ILE A 242 -11.34 -8.56 -2.90
N LYS A 243 -12.06 -9.42 -3.63
CA LYS A 243 -13.50 -9.26 -3.83
C LYS A 243 -14.26 -9.24 -2.51
N THR A 244 -14.03 -10.24 -1.65
CA THR A 244 -14.70 -10.35 -0.35
C THR A 244 -14.41 -9.14 0.54
N GLU A 245 -13.14 -8.73 0.63
CA GLU A 245 -12.68 -7.59 1.42
C GLU A 245 -13.26 -6.26 0.92
N THR A 246 -13.19 -6.02 -0.39
CA THR A 246 -13.72 -4.81 -1.02
C THR A 246 -15.25 -4.73 -0.86
N GLU A 247 -15.97 -5.83 -1.07
CA GLU A 247 -17.43 -5.87 -0.87
C GLU A 247 -17.81 -5.61 0.58
N PHE A 248 -17.02 -6.11 1.54
CA PHE A 248 -17.18 -5.78 2.96
C PHE A 248 -17.02 -4.27 3.21
N TYR A 249 -15.95 -3.64 2.73
CA TYR A 249 -15.76 -2.19 2.89
C TYR A 249 -16.86 -1.38 2.21
N ARG A 250 -17.31 -1.79 1.02
CA ARG A 250 -18.35 -1.06 0.28
C ARG A 250 -19.70 -1.08 0.98
N ARG A 251 -20.06 -2.16 1.68
CA ARG A 251 -21.33 -2.25 2.43
C ARG A 251 -21.25 -1.68 3.84
N ASN A 252 -20.04 -1.49 4.38
CA ASN A 252 -19.79 -1.05 5.75
C ASN A 252 -19.98 0.47 5.94
N ARG A 253 -21.17 0.98 5.58
CA ARG A 253 -21.48 2.43 5.53
C ARG A 253 -22.12 2.97 6.79
N GLU A 254 -22.35 2.14 7.80
CA GLU A 254 -22.93 2.55 9.09
C GLU A 254 -21.85 2.57 10.18
N VAL A 255 -22.01 3.47 11.16
CA VAL A 255 -21.16 3.47 12.36
C VAL A 255 -21.75 2.48 13.36
N ASP A 256 -20.94 1.56 13.88
CA ASP A 256 -21.31 0.77 15.04
C ASP A 256 -21.31 1.69 16.28
N PRO A 257 -22.46 1.95 16.93
CA PRO A 257 -22.53 2.89 18.05
C PRO A 257 -21.81 2.40 19.31
N LYS A 258 -21.45 1.11 19.40
CA LYS A 258 -20.72 0.54 20.55
C LYS A 258 -19.21 0.72 20.40
N THR A 259 -18.69 0.59 19.19
CA THR A 259 -17.24 0.62 18.94
C THR A 259 -16.79 1.94 18.32
N GLY A 260 -17.67 2.66 17.62
CA GLY A 260 -17.35 3.84 16.81
C GLY A 260 -16.75 3.51 15.44
N GLU A 261 -16.57 2.22 15.12
CA GLU A 261 -16.03 1.72 13.86
C GLU A 261 -17.07 1.76 12.74
N GLY A 262 -16.65 1.59 11.50
CA GLY A 262 -17.53 1.62 10.33
C GLY A 262 -17.63 3.00 9.70
N TYR A 263 -18.65 3.22 8.87
CA TYR A 263 -18.72 4.37 7.95
C TYR A 263 -17.52 4.42 7.01
N THR A 264 -17.20 3.28 6.40
CA THR A 264 -16.09 3.15 5.45
C THR A 264 -16.40 3.96 4.20
N MET A 265 -15.54 4.91 3.85
CA MET A 265 -15.70 5.81 2.70
C MET A 265 -14.63 5.65 1.61
N GLY A 266 -13.68 4.73 1.78
CA GLY A 266 -12.71 4.37 0.74
C GLY A 266 -12.09 3.01 0.95
N ALA A 267 -11.66 2.42 -0.17
CA ALA A 267 -11.05 1.11 -0.25
C ALA A 267 -10.07 1.08 -1.44
N LEU A 268 -8.78 1.35 -1.18
CA LEU A 268 -7.71 1.27 -2.16
C LEU A 268 -6.89 0.01 -1.88
N TYR A 269 -6.97 -0.98 -2.77
CA TYR A 269 -6.22 -2.22 -2.60
C TYR A 269 -4.75 -2.02 -3.00
N TRP A 270 -3.87 -2.76 -2.34
CA TRP A 270 -2.48 -2.92 -2.70
C TRP A 270 -2.33 -4.17 -3.56
N GLN A 271 -1.82 -4.12 -4.79
CA GLN A 271 -1.40 -2.95 -5.57
C GLN A 271 -1.95 -3.00 -7.01
N LEU A 272 -1.85 -1.91 -7.76
CA LEU A 272 -2.39 -1.87 -9.12
C LEU A 272 -1.52 -2.69 -10.10
N ASN A 273 -0.25 -2.33 -10.21
CA ASN A 273 0.67 -2.76 -11.27
C ASN A 273 2.00 -3.31 -10.73
N ASP A 274 2.75 -3.98 -11.59
CA ASP A 274 4.10 -4.51 -11.31
C ASP A 274 5.22 -3.70 -11.96
N ILE A 275 6.37 -3.63 -11.27
CA ILE A 275 7.61 -3.04 -11.81
C ILE A 275 8.48 -4.07 -12.55
N TRP A 276 8.24 -5.36 -12.34
CA TRP A 276 8.99 -6.48 -12.93
C TRP A 276 8.24 -7.81 -12.71
N GLN A 277 8.62 -8.87 -13.43
CA GLN A 277 7.97 -10.18 -13.32
C GLN A 277 8.35 -10.88 -12.01
N ALA A 278 7.46 -10.82 -11.02
CA ALA A 278 7.61 -11.46 -9.71
C ALA A 278 6.23 -11.67 -9.08
N PRO A 279 6.08 -12.59 -8.10
CA PRO A 279 4.86 -12.64 -7.31
C PRO A 279 4.73 -11.38 -6.44
N THR A 280 3.62 -10.67 -6.59
CA THR A 280 3.29 -9.42 -5.89
C THR A 280 1.81 -9.41 -5.53
N TRP A 281 1.30 -8.28 -5.07
CA TRP A 281 -0.13 -8.05 -4.83
C TRP A 281 -0.82 -7.40 -6.04
N ALA A 282 -0.15 -7.30 -7.18
CA ALA A 282 -0.67 -6.58 -8.33
C ALA A 282 -1.89 -7.28 -8.93
N SER A 283 -2.73 -6.47 -9.59
CA SER A 283 -3.79 -6.95 -10.49
C SER A 283 -3.43 -6.83 -11.97
N ILE A 284 -2.39 -6.06 -12.28
CA ILE A 284 -1.85 -5.84 -13.62
C ILE A 284 -0.39 -6.28 -13.59
N GLU A 285 -0.11 -7.36 -14.30
CA GLU A 285 1.24 -7.91 -14.44
C GLU A 285 2.15 -6.91 -15.18
N TYR A 286 3.46 -7.10 -15.07
CA TYR A 286 4.40 -6.33 -15.88
C TYR A 286 4.31 -6.78 -17.35
N GLY A 287 3.98 -5.85 -18.24
CA GLY A 287 3.89 -6.07 -19.70
C GLY A 287 2.82 -5.24 -20.38
#